data_AF-A0A1F9KDI4-F1
#
_entry.id   AF-A0A1F9KDI4-F1
#
_cell.length_a   1.000
_cell.length_b   1.000
_cell.length_c   1.000
_cell.angle_alpha   90.00
_cell.angle_beta   90.00
_cell.angle_gamma   90.00
#
_symmetry.space_group_name_H-M   'P 1'
#
loop_
_entity.id
_entity.type
_entity.pdbx_description
1 polymer ?
#
loop_
_entity_poly.entity_id
_entity_poly.type
_entity_poly.pdbx_seq_one_letter_code
_entity_poly.pdbx_strand_id
1 'polypeptide(L)'
;MEGVIVGTPRGGSEPVSVEYAKWISSRTGAGLVIAYGFAARRLTVTQPIVRFDLTPVVSDDPVRRGSVYPEFKKLLRQTAKTDIEFYVGVRLPAEENAVERIEVAASGFTFEELKILKQAFLRIRDQAVEGQTTPKVGIAMEPLDKISWNVSGVKHHGVLMMAEKGLNLRLPKALSIPAVKTVYTNILGLWIAEAIAMARENPLRLPQIEVKLMDNGRIGSIPGRKSPKGVVIAAPHGSADEYTAELVKELSYRTGLPAVIAKGFTPTEAGGWRINVNRPTERSFPGYFEGFEVDSERAMEVYRTFKEVVLQTSEGRLDLYIDIHQNGQQNDIEVATVGLTREQAQIIKNAYVEIRGQVLRNPAGIAVVDLVIEPLDVVQIGAWAAKNKGILGVAKKSLHFELPVNRALINSRARETYAAILARLLNRTVPLLLNEQ
;
A
#
# COMPACT_ATOMS: atom_id res chain seq x y z
N MET A 1 -6.09 12.92 -22.84
CA MET A 1 -6.90 12.41 -21.72
C MET A 1 -6.35 13.02 -20.44
N GLU A 2 -7.09 13.97 -19.85
CA GLU A 2 -6.68 14.62 -18.58
C GLU A 2 -6.57 13.58 -17.47
N GLY A 3 -5.76 13.83 -16.44
CA GLY A 3 -5.61 12.93 -15.27
C GLY A 3 -4.95 11.56 -15.52
N VAL A 4 -4.68 11.15 -16.76
CA VAL A 4 -4.00 9.87 -17.08
C VAL A 4 -2.59 10.11 -17.61
N ILE A 5 -1.60 9.48 -16.96
CA ILE A 5 -0.19 9.66 -17.30
C ILE A 5 0.53 8.33 -17.49
N VAL A 6 1.33 8.24 -18.56
CA VAL A 6 2.29 7.16 -18.79
C VAL A 6 3.70 7.70 -18.56
N GLY A 7 4.44 7.07 -17.67
CA GLY A 7 5.78 7.46 -17.25
C GLY A 7 6.84 6.44 -17.59
N THR A 8 7.99 6.90 -18.08
CA THR A 8 9.22 6.09 -18.18
C THR A 8 10.38 6.77 -17.46
N PRO A 9 10.83 6.23 -16.31
CA PRO A 9 11.86 6.88 -15.49
C PRO A 9 13.27 6.83 -16.09
N ARG A 10 13.51 6.01 -17.10
CA ARG A 10 14.85 5.68 -17.59
C ARG A 10 14.92 5.67 -19.11
N GLY A 11 14.30 6.65 -19.76
CA GLY A 11 14.11 6.65 -21.21
C GLY A 11 15.41 6.61 -22.02
N GLY A 12 16.51 7.18 -21.49
CA GLY A 12 17.81 7.12 -22.14
C GLY A 12 18.50 5.75 -22.07
N SER A 13 18.31 4.99 -20.98
CA SER A 13 18.92 3.66 -20.80
C SER A 13 17.98 2.51 -21.12
N GLU A 14 16.68 2.78 -21.26
CA GLU A 14 15.64 1.79 -21.54
C GLU A 14 14.80 2.25 -22.75
N PRO A 15 15.38 2.32 -23.97
CA PRO A 15 14.67 2.82 -25.15
C PRO A 15 13.43 2.00 -25.48
N VAL A 16 13.45 0.69 -25.19
CA VAL A 16 12.29 -0.20 -25.37
C VAL A 16 11.12 0.25 -24.48
N SER A 17 11.38 0.62 -23.22
CA SER A 17 10.33 1.13 -22.32
C SER A 17 9.67 2.39 -22.88
N VAL A 18 10.46 3.26 -23.53
CA VAL A 18 9.96 4.48 -24.18
C VAL A 18 9.02 4.15 -25.33
N GLU A 19 9.35 3.15 -26.15
CA GLU A 19 8.49 2.74 -27.25
C GLU A 19 7.14 2.20 -26.74
N TYR A 20 7.14 1.33 -25.73
CA TYR A 20 5.90 0.89 -25.08
C TYR A 20 5.09 2.05 -24.52
N ALA A 21 5.74 2.98 -23.82
CA ALA A 21 5.07 4.13 -23.23
C ALA A 21 4.46 5.07 -24.28
N LYS A 22 5.18 5.34 -25.38
CA LYS A 22 4.67 6.11 -26.52
C LYS A 22 3.45 5.44 -27.13
N TRP A 23 3.52 4.12 -27.33
CA TRP A 23 2.40 3.37 -27.90
C TRP A 23 1.17 3.39 -26.99
N ILE A 24 1.35 3.14 -25.69
CA ILE A 24 0.26 3.21 -24.70
C ILE A 24 -0.34 4.62 -24.67
N SER A 25 0.50 5.66 -24.63
CA SER A 25 0.05 7.06 -24.66
C SER A 25 -0.74 7.39 -25.92
N SER A 26 -0.25 7.01 -27.10
CA SER A 26 -0.96 7.22 -28.37
C SER A 26 -2.29 6.48 -28.43
N ARG A 27 -2.37 5.26 -27.91
CA ARG A 27 -3.57 4.43 -27.93
C ARG A 27 -4.65 4.92 -26.97
N THR A 28 -4.25 5.41 -25.80
CA THR A 28 -5.16 5.81 -24.71
C THR A 28 -5.43 7.31 -24.68
N GLY A 29 -4.62 8.11 -25.38
CA GLY A 29 -4.61 9.57 -25.27
C GLY A 29 -4.00 10.08 -23.95
N ALA A 30 -3.36 9.22 -23.15
CA ALA A 30 -2.72 9.61 -21.89
C ALA A 30 -1.54 10.56 -22.12
N GLY A 31 -1.29 11.47 -21.16
CA GLY A 31 -0.08 12.29 -21.14
C GLY A 31 1.17 11.42 -21.01
N LEU A 32 2.29 11.87 -21.58
CA LEU A 32 3.53 11.10 -21.62
C LEU A 32 4.67 11.86 -20.94
N VAL A 33 5.32 11.22 -19.97
CA VAL A 33 6.49 11.77 -19.30
C VAL A 33 7.66 10.79 -19.40
N ILE A 34 8.77 11.24 -20.01
CA ILE A 34 9.97 10.44 -20.22
C ILE A 34 11.15 11.17 -19.60
N ALA A 35 11.89 10.50 -18.71
CA ALA A 35 13.12 11.03 -18.14
C ALA A 35 14.34 10.49 -18.90
N TYR A 36 15.11 11.38 -19.53
CA TYR A 36 16.36 11.06 -20.23
C TYR A 36 17.59 11.41 -19.39
N GLY A 37 18.73 10.77 -19.66
CA GLY A 37 20.02 11.11 -19.01
C GLY A 37 20.30 10.43 -17.66
N PHE A 38 19.39 9.60 -17.14
CA PHE A 38 19.51 8.96 -15.82
C PHE A 38 19.87 7.46 -15.91
N ALA A 39 20.85 7.12 -16.74
CA ALA A 39 21.29 5.74 -16.98
C ALA A 39 22.01 5.10 -15.77
N ALA A 40 22.55 5.92 -14.87
CA ALA A 40 23.32 5.44 -13.73
C ALA A 40 22.39 4.82 -12.66
N ARG A 41 22.72 3.62 -12.16
CA ARG A 41 22.02 2.94 -11.04
C ARG A 41 21.89 3.80 -9.77
N ARG A 42 22.66 4.90 -9.67
CA ARG A 42 22.80 5.76 -8.49
C ARG A 42 21.77 6.90 -8.36
N LEU A 43 20.97 7.19 -9.41
CA LEU A 43 19.93 8.24 -9.36
C LEU A 43 18.54 7.60 -9.48
N THR A 44 17.71 7.75 -8.46
CA THR A 44 16.32 7.25 -8.47
C THR A 44 15.38 8.31 -9.06
N VAL A 45 14.52 7.90 -9.99
CA VAL A 45 13.60 8.81 -10.72
C VAL A 45 12.14 8.64 -10.31
N THR A 46 11.70 7.41 -10.01
CA THR A 46 10.29 7.08 -9.66
C THR A 46 10.02 7.01 -8.17
N GLN A 47 11.05 7.23 -7.35
CA GLN A 47 10.97 7.15 -5.90
C GLN A 47 12.08 8.01 -5.28
N PRO A 48 11.84 8.56 -4.09
CA PRO A 48 12.89 9.22 -3.33
C PRO A 48 13.91 8.19 -2.83
N ILE A 49 15.07 8.67 -2.37
CA ILE A 49 15.97 7.85 -1.55
C ILE A 49 15.35 7.80 -0.16
N VAL A 50 14.78 6.65 0.18
CA VAL A 50 14.19 6.42 1.50
C VAL A 50 15.32 6.10 2.47
N ARG A 51 15.47 6.89 3.54
CA ARG A 51 16.43 6.63 4.63
C ARG A 51 15.62 6.45 5.91
N PHE A 52 15.65 5.24 6.47
CA PHE A 52 15.04 4.93 7.77
C PHE A 52 16.09 4.75 8.89
N ASP A 53 17.38 4.89 8.59
CA ASP A 53 18.45 4.63 9.57
C ASP A 53 18.49 5.68 10.69
N LEU A 54 18.55 5.19 11.93
CA LEU A 54 18.77 5.96 13.17
C LEU A 54 20.24 6.36 13.37
N THR A 55 21.14 5.97 12.48
CA THR A 55 22.58 6.24 12.62
C THR A 55 22.92 7.57 11.95
N PRO A 56 23.45 8.57 12.69
CA PRO A 56 23.99 9.76 12.06
C PRO A 56 25.20 9.35 11.23
N VAL A 57 25.14 9.62 9.92
CA VAL A 57 26.33 9.54 9.08
C VAL A 57 27.19 10.76 9.41
N VAL A 58 28.14 10.56 10.32
CA VAL A 58 29.33 11.39 10.39
C VAL A 58 30.19 11.02 9.18
N SER A 59 29.98 11.69 8.05
CA SER A 59 31.00 11.75 7.00
C SER A 59 30.78 12.96 6.09
N ASP A 60 31.78 13.82 6.01
CA ASP A 60 31.99 14.83 4.96
C ASP A 60 32.30 14.16 3.60
N ASP A 61 31.43 13.26 3.13
CA ASP A 61 31.57 12.66 1.80
C ASP A 61 30.81 13.52 0.76
N PRO A 62 31.51 14.19 -0.18
CA PRO A 62 30.89 15.07 -1.17
C PRO A 62 30.08 14.32 -2.24
N VAL A 63 30.03 12.99 -2.23
CA VAL A 63 29.22 12.20 -3.18
C VAL A 63 27.76 12.12 -2.72
N ARG A 64 27.03 13.24 -2.82
CA ARG A 64 25.56 13.25 -2.63
C ARG A 64 24.90 12.32 -3.65
N ARG A 65 24.39 11.16 -3.19
CA ARG A 65 23.40 10.36 -3.94
C ARG A 65 22.15 11.22 -4.11
N GLY A 66 21.94 11.79 -5.29
CA GLY A 66 20.76 12.58 -5.61
C GLY A 66 19.56 11.70 -5.99
N SER A 67 18.35 12.19 -5.75
CA SER A 67 17.14 11.69 -6.41
C SER A 67 16.59 12.83 -7.25
N VAL A 68 16.21 12.55 -8.49
CA VAL A 68 15.50 13.51 -9.36
C VAL A 68 13.98 13.34 -9.29
N TYR A 69 13.52 12.57 -8.30
CA TYR A 69 12.11 12.32 -8.07
C TYR A 69 11.31 13.60 -7.80
N PRO A 70 11.79 14.62 -7.06
CA PRO A 70 11.05 15.88 -6.89
C PRO A 70 10.73 16.58 -8.22
N GLU A 71 11.70 16.67 -9.12
CA GLU A 71 11.55 17.26 -10.44
C GLU A 71 10.63 16.41 -11.33
N PHE A 72 10.79 15.08 -11.29
CA PHE A 72 9.91 14.15 -12.00
C PHE A 72 8.47 14.25 -11.50
N LYS A 73 8.25 14.31 -10.18
CA LYS A 73 6.96 14.54 -9.53
C LYS A 73 6.31 15.85 -9.99
N LYS A 74 7.09 16.94 -10.04
CA LYS A 74 6.61 18.23 -10.56
C LYS A 74 6.15 18.12 -12.01
N LEU A 75 6.96 17.48 -12.86
CA LEU A 75 6.65 17.29 -14.27
C LEU A 75 5.40 16.43 -14.49
N LEU A 76 5.22 15.36 -13.72
CA LEU A 76 4.02 14.52 -13.75
C LEU A 76 2.76 15.35 -13.44
N ARG A 77 2.77 16.15 -12.37
CA ARG A 77 1.66 17.04 -12.00
C ARG A 77 1.35 18.07 -13.09
N GLN A 78 2.39 18.72 -13.63
CA GLN A 78 2.24 19.69 -14.72
C GLN A 78 1.65 19.05 -15.98
N THR A 79 2.05 17.82 -16.31
CA THR A 79 1.57 17.10 -17.49
C THR A 79 0.12 16.66 -17.33
N ALA A 80 -0.29 16.26 -16.12
CA ALA A 80 -1.65 15.82 -15.84
C ALA A 80 -2.68 16.95 -15.95
N LYS A 81 -2.27 18.20 -15.70
CA LYS A 81 -3.10 19.43 -15.62
C LYS A 81 -4.13 19.44 -14.47
N THR A 82 -4.49 18.27 -13.97
CA THR A 82 -5.34 18.01 -12.81
C THR A 82 -4.64 17.05 -11.86
N ASP A 83 -5.34 16.58 -10.81
CA ASP A 83 -4.88 15.43 -10.05
C ASP A 83 -4.67 14.20 -10.96
N ILE A 84 -3.69 13.38 -10.61
CA ILE A 84 -3.37 12.18 -11.38
C ILE A 84 -4.35 11.08 -10.97
N GLU A 85 -5.41 10.88 -11.75
CA GLU A 85 -6.36 9.79 -11.51
C GLU A 85 -5.71 8.43 -11.78
N PHE A 86 -4.92 8.33 -12.85
CA PHE A 86 -4.33 7.06 -13.29
C PHE A 86 -2.89 7.20 -13.77
N TYR A 87 -1.99 6.42 -13.19
CA TYR A 87 -0.58 6.38 -13.60
C TYR A 87 -0.14 5.00 -14.11
N VAL A 88 0.60 4.97 -15.21
CA VAL A 88 1.28 3.78 -15.73
C VAL A 88 2.78 4.01 -15.81
N GLY A 89 3.55 3.31 -14.98
CA GLY A 89 5.00 3.24 -15.11
C GLY A 89 5.39 2.08 -16.00
N VAL A 90 6.30 2.29 -16.95
CA VAL A 90 6.85 1.21 -17.79
C VAL A 90 8.37 1.16 -17.62
N ARG A 91 8.89 -0.03 -17.31
CA ARG A 91 10.33 -0.29 -17.16
C ARG A 91 10.73 -1.62 -17.78
N LEU A 92 11.94 -1.67 -18.32
CA LEU A 92 12.59 -2.87 -18.82
C LEU A 92 14.01 -2.88 -18.24
N PRO A 93 14.23 -3.61 -17.13
CA PRO A 93 15.50 -3.56 -16.42
C PRO A 93 16.63 -4.25 -17.21
N ALA A 94 17.87 -3.87 -16.88
CA ALA A 94 19.08 -4.46 -17.46
C ALA A 94 19.23 -5.97 -17.17
N GLU A 95 20.10 -6.64 -17.94
CA GLU A 95 20.19 -8.11 -18.07
C GLU A 95 20.32 -8.90 -16.76
N GLU A 96 21.04 -8.39 -15.76
CA GLU A 96 21.23 -9.01 -14.43
C GLU A 96 19.92 -9.20 -13.64
N ASN A 97 18.80 -8.67 -14.16
CA ASN A 97 17.51 -8.57 -13.51
C ASN A 97 16.38 -9.06 -14.43
N ALA A 98 16.69 -9.95 -15.38
CA ALA A 98 15.71 -10.49 -16.32
C ALA A 98 14.64 -11.30 -15.58
N VAL A 99 13.38 -10.90 -15.77
CA VAL A 99 12.19 -11.66 -15.38
C VAL A 99 11.67 -12.42 -16.60
N GLU A 100 10.96 -13.52 -16.39
CA GLU A 100 10.37 -14.34 -17.47
C GLU A 100 8.96 -13.88 -17.85
N ARG A 101 8.34 -13.07 -16.99
CA ARG A 101 6.96 -12.59 -17.10
C ARG A 101 6.87 -11.10 -16.84
N ILE A 102 5.76 -10.49 -17.21
CA ILE A 102 5.46 -9.12 -16.81
C ILE A 102 5.14 -9.11 -15.32
N GLU A 103 5.82 -8.29 -14.54
CA GLU A 103 5.53 -8.09 -13.12
C GLU A 103 4.93 -6.69 -12.91
N VAL A 104 3.81 -6.62 -12.19
CA VAL A 104 3.06 -5.38 -12.00
C VAL A 104 2.90 -5.08 -10.52
N ALA A 105 3.39 -3.91 -10.10
CA ALA A 105 3.05 -3.32 -8.82
C ALA A 105 1.79 -2.47 -8.99
N ALA A 106 0.78 -2.66 -8.14
CA ALA A 106 -0.47 -1.92 -8.22
C ALA A 106 -0.73 -1.07 -6.96
N SER A 107 -1.37 0.08 -7.15
CA SER A 107 -1.87 0.94 -6.07
C SER A 107 -3.26 1.46 -6.40
N GLY A 108 -4.12 1.62 -5.40
CA GLY A 108 -5.50 2.09 -5.58
C GLY A 108 -6.50 1.05 -6.13
N PHE A 109 -6.09 -0.21 -6.31
CA PHE A 109 -6.98 -1.28 -6.77
C PHE A 109 -7.34 -2.26 -5.66
N THR A 110 -8.58 -2.75 -5.65
CA THR A 110 -9.01 -3.89 -4.83
C THR A 110 -8.47 -5.21 -5.38
N PHE A 111 -8.61 -6.30 -4.60
CA PHE A 111 -8.24 -7.64 -5.07
C PHE A 111 -9.12 -8.08 -6.24
N GLU A 112 -10.40 -7.71 -6.22
CA GLU A 112 -11.38 -7.97 -7.27
C GLU A 112 -10.99 -7.30 -8.59
N GLU A 113 -10.71 -6.00 -8.55
CA GLU A 113 -10.27 -5.25 -9.73
C GLU A 113 -9.01 -5.90 -10.35
N LEU A 114 -8.02 -6.24 -9.53
CA LEU A 114 -6.78 -6.85 -10.01
C LEU A 114 -7.02 -8.25 -10.61
N LYS A 115 -7.95 -9.04 -10.08
CA LYS A 115 -8.27 -10.37 -10.63
C LYS A 115 -8.86 -10.24 -12.02
N ILE A 116 -9.79 -9.30 -12.20
CA ILE A 116 -10.39 -9.01 -13.51
C ILE A 116 -9.33 -8.46 -14.47
N LEU A 117 -8.47 -7.52 -14.04
CA LEU A 117 -7.40 -7.01 -14.89
C LEU A 117 -6.41 -8.09 -15.31
N LYS A 118 -6.07 -9.02 -14.42
CA LYS A 118 -5.22 -10.16 -14.75
C LYS A 118 -5.88 -11.05 -15.81
N GLN A 119 -7.16 -11.37 -15.64
CA GLN A 119 -7.92 -12.16 -16.61
C GLN A 119 -8.05 -11.46 -17.97
N ALA A 120 -8.31 -10.15 -17.96
CA ALA A 120 -8.34 -9.32 -19.17
C ALA A 120 -7.02 -9.39 -19.95
N PHE A 121 -5.88 -9.24 -19.26
CA PHE A 121 -4.57 -9.39 -19.89
C PHE A 121 -4.41 -10.76 -20.56
N LEU A 122 -4.73 -11.84 -19.84
CA LEU A 122 -4.59 -13.20 -20.37
C LEU A 122 -5.46 -13.41 -21.61
N ARG A 123 -6.72 -12.96 -21.58
CA ARG A 123 -7.65 -13.01 -22.71
C ARG A 123 -7.12 -12.24 -23.92
N ILE A 124 -6.73 -10.96 -23.74
CA ILE A 124 -6.21 -10.12 -24.82
C ILE A 124 -4.95 -10.74 -25.43
N ARG A 125 -4.02 -11.21 -24.58
CA ARG A 125 -2.79 -11.86 -25.03
C ARG A 125 -3.10 -13.10 -25.85
N ASP A 126 -3.94 -14.00 -25.33
CA ASP A 126 -4.21 -15.29 -25.95
C ASP A 126 -4.88 -15.11 -27.32
N GLN A 127 -5.79 -14.14 -27.46
CA GLN A 127 -6.37 -13.75 -28.75
C GLN A 127 -5.33 -13.15 -29.69
N ALA A 128 -4.46 -12.27 -29.20
CA ALA A 128 -3.50 -11.55 -30.04
C ALA A 128 -2.35 -12.43 -30.56
N VAL A 129 -2.04 -13.55 -29.90
CA VAL A 129 -0.97 -14.48 -30.29
C VAL A 129 -1.49 -15.78 -30.91
N GLU A 130 -2.81 -15.94 -31.04
CA GLU A 130 -3.42 -17.11 -31.65
C GLU A 130 -2.93 -17.29 -33.10
N GLY A 131 -2.48 -18.51 -33.43
CA GLY A 131 -1.93 -18.82 -34.76
C GLY A 131 -0.58 -18.16 -35.08
N GLN A 132 0.05 -17.45 -34.13
CA GLN A 132 1.35 -16.80 -34.31
C GLN A 132 2.48 -17.57 -33.62
N THR A 133 3.72 -17.33 -34.06
CA THR A 133 4.94 -17.87 -33.42
C THR A 133 5.40 -17.05 -32.21
N THR A 134 4.70 -15.96 -31.89
CA THR A 134 5.01 -15.06 -30.76
C THR A 134 4.83 -15.79 -29.42
N PRO A 135 5.83 -15.78 -28.52
CA PRO A 135 5.74 -16.48 -27.24
C PRO A 135 4.68 -15.87 -26.31
N LYS A 136 3.98 -16.74 -25.57
CA LYS A 136 3.02 -16.35 -24.54
C LYS A 136 3.72 -15.92 -23.24
N VAL A 137 4.03 -14.63 -23.12
CA VAL A 137 4.54 -14.02 -21.89
C VAL A 137 3.42 -13.95 -20.84
N GLY A 138 3.71 -14.42 -19.62
CA GLY A 138 2.80 -14.37 -18.47
C GLY A 138 2.74 -12.99 -17.80
N ILE A 139 1.85 -12.87 -16.82
CA ILE A 139 1.74 -11.69 -15.94
C ILE A 139 1.62 -12.12 -14.48
N ALA A 140 2.30 -11.40 -13.58
CA ALA A 140 2.12 -11.46 -12.14
C ALA A 140 1.77 -10.06 -11.62
N MET A 141 0.73 -9.96 -10.79
CA MET A 141 0.24 -8.69 -10.26
C MET A 141 0.24 -8.75 -8.74
N GLU A 142 0.94 -7.83 -8.08
CA GLU A 142 0.89 -7.69 -6.62
C GLU A 142 -0.43 -6.98 -6.22
N PRO A 143 -1.12 -7.42 -5.15
CA PRO A 143 -0.81 -8.50 -4.21
C PRO A 143 -1.36 -9.90 -4.57
N LEU A 144 -1.86 -10.12 -5.79
CA LEU A 144 -2.36 -11.45 -6.19
C LEU A 144 -1.24 -12.49 -6.30
N ASP A 145 -0.07 -12.07 -6.78
CA ASP A 145 1.09 -12.90 -7.04
C ASP A 145 2.35 -12.34 -6.38
N LYS A 146 3.30 -13.23 -6.08
CA LYS A 146 4.65 -12.81 -5.71
C LYS A 146 5.40 -12.27 -6.93
N ILE A 147 6.06 -11.14 -6.74
CA ILE A 147 6.91 -10.47 -7.73
C ILE A 147 8.33 -10.35 -7.19
N SER A 148 9.30 -10.29 -8.09
CA SER A 148 10.72 -10.43 -7.79
C SER A 148 11.41 -9.16 -7.27
N TRP A 149 10.72 -8.03 -7.20
CA TRP A 149 11.31 -6.75 -6.78
C TRP A 149 10.57 -6.12 -5.60
N ASN A 150 11.34 -5.35 -4.83
CA ASN A 150 10.78 -4.54 -3.76
C ASN A 150 9.98 -3.39 -4.35
N VAL A 151 8.66 -3.45 -4.16
CA VAL A 151 7.71 -2.42 -4.59
C VAL A 151 7.48 -1.32 -3.57
N SER A 152 8.05 -1.45 -2.37
CA SER A 152 7.81 -0.51 -1.27
C SER A 152 8.13 0.92 -1.68
N GLY A 153 9.33 1.14 -2.24
CA GLY A 153 9.76 2.47 -2.67
C GLY A 153 8.84 3.12 -3.70
N VAL A 154 8.22 2.37 -4.62
CA VAL A 154 7.30 2.94 -5.61
C VAL A 154 5.87 3.09 -5.09
N LYS A 155 5.41 2.22 -4.18
CA LYS A 155 4.03 2.20 -3.63
C LYS A 155 3.83 3.13 -2.43
N HIS A 156 4.85 3.27 -1.59
CA HIS A 156 4.75 3.94 -0.27
C HIS A 156 5.37 5.33 -0.25
N HIS A 157 6.25 5.63 -1.22
CA HIS A 157 7.03 6.88 -1.29
C HIS A 157 7.09 7.48 -2.70
N GLY A 158 6.94 6.63 -3.71
CA GLY A 158 7.17 6.96 -5.12
C GLY A 158 5.91 7.30 -5.91
N VAL A 159 6.05 7.21 -7.23
CA VAL A 159 5.05 7.67 -8.21
C VAL A 159 3.64 7.08 -8.03
N LEU A 160 3.50 5.86 -7.49
CA LEU A 160 2.18 5.25 -7.29
C LEU A 160 1.41 5.88 -6.11
N MET A 161 2.09 6.64 -5.25
CA MET A 161 1.44 7.43 -4.20
C MET A 161 0.81 8.71 -4.76
N MET A 162 1.29 9.20 -5.91
CA MET A 162 0.82 10.46 -6.50
C MET A 162 -0.48 10.34 -7.29
N ALA A 163 -0.90 9.12 -7.60
CA ALA A 163 -2.09 8.86 -8.38
C ALA A 163 -3.15 8.15 -7.57
N GLU A 164 -4.43 8.35 -7.87
CA GLU A 164 -5.51 7.60 -7.22
C GLU A 164 -5.33 6.10 -7.47
N LYS A 165 -5.19 5.72 -8.75
CA LYS A 165 -4.86 4.37 -9.19
C LYS A 165 -3.58 4.37 -10.00
N GLY A 166 -2.84 3.26 -9.95
CA GLY A 166 -1.67 3.15 -10.80
C GLY A 166 -1.08 1.75 -10.87
N LEU A 167 -0.41 1.50 -12.00
CA LEU A 167 0.28 0.27 -12.34
C LEU A 167 1.74 0.61 -12.67
N ASN A 168 2.70 -0.12 -12.11
CA ASN A 168 4.10 -0.01 -12.48
C ASN A 168 4.59 -1.36 -13.02
N LEU A 169 4.84 -1.39 -14.33
CA LEU A 169 5.15 -2.57 -15.11
C LEU A 169 6.66 -2.74 -15.20
N ARG A 170 7.12 -3.95 -14.86
CA ARG A 170 8.46 -4.45 -15.17
C ARG A 170 8.33 -5.48 -16.28
N LEU A 171 8.83 -5.13 -17.46
CA LEU A 171 8.76 -5.96 -18.67
C LEU A 171 9.93 -6.96 -18.71
N PRO A 172 9.70 -8.20 -19.17
CA PRO A 172 10.77 -9.17 -19.38
C PRO A 172 11.57 -8.87 -20.65
N LYS A 173 12.82 -9.33 -20.71
CA LYS A 173 13.72 -9.08 -21.86
C LYS A 173 13.15 -9.61 -23.18
N ALA A 174 12.37 -10.69 -23.16
CA ALA A 174 11.71 -11.21 -24.36
C ALA A 174 10.87 -10.15 -25.10
N LEU A 175 10.36 -9.14 -24.39
CA LEU A 175 9.57 -8.04 -24.95
C LEU A 175 10.40 -6.96 -25.68
N SER A 176 11.73 -7.06 -25.69
CA SER A 176 12.60 -6.20 -26.50
C SER A 176 12.84 -6.76 -27.91
N ILE A 177 12.56 -8.04 -28.14
CA ILE A 177 12.72 -8.69 -29.45
C ILE A 177 11.73 -8.04 -30.43
N PRO A 178 12.17 -7.50 -31.59
CA PRO A 178 11.30 -6.69 -32.46
C PRO A 178 9.96 -7.36 -32.84
N ALA A 179 9.98 -8.63 -33.23
CA ALA A 179 8.77 -9.37 -33.58
C ALA A 179 7.79 -9.50 -32.41
N VAL A 180 8.30 -9.78 -31.21
CA VAL A 180 7.49 -9.90 -29.98
C VAL A 180 6.99 -8.53 -29.54
N LYS A 181 7.85 -7.51 -29.61
CA LYS A 181 7.57 -6.14 -29.22
C LYS A 181 6.37 -5.57 -29.96
N THR A 182 6.31 -5.74 -31.28
CA THR A 182 5.18 -5.27 -32.10
C THR A 182 3.83 -5.82 -31.64
N VAL A 183 3.79 -7.11 -31.26
CA VAL A 183 2.55 -7.74 -30.77
C VAL A 183 2.22 -7.24 -29.36
N TYR A 184 3.24 -7.18 -28.49
CA TYR A 184 3.03 -6.83 -27.08
C TYR A 184 2.78 -5.35 -26.82
N THR A 185 3.22 -4.44 -27.69
CA THR A 185 2.81 -3.02 -27.61
C THR A 185 1.31 -2.92 -27.80
N ASN A 186 0.73 -3.66 -28.77
CA ASN A 186 -0.72 -3.71 -28.96
C ASN A 186 -1.44 -4.35 -27.77
N ILE A 187 -0.98 -5.51 -27.29
CA ILE A 187 -1.57 -6.19 -26.12
C ILE A 187 -1.60 -5.26 -24.91
N LEU A 188 -0.47 -4.62 -24.58
CA LEU A 188 -0.39 -3.72 -23.43
C LEU A 188 -1.21 -2.44 -23.65
N GLY A 189 -1.25 -1.91 -24.86
CA GLY A 189 -2.10 -0.76 -25.19
C GLY A 189 -3.59 -1.05 -24.94
N LEU A 190 -4.07 -2.22 -25.38
CA LEU A 190 -5.46 -2.66 -25.14
C LEU A 190 -5.72 -2.93 -23.65
N TRP A 191 -4.80 -3.63 -22.99
CA TRP A 191 -4.96 -3.97 -21.57
C TRP A 191 -4.96 -2.73 -20.68
N ILE A 192 -4.09 -1.74 -20.95
CA ILE A 192 -4.09 -0.48 -20.21
C ILE A 192 -5.35 0.35 -20.50
N ALA A 193 -5.88 0.32 -21.72
CA ALA A 193 -7.17 0.95 -22.00
C ALA A 193 -8.31 0.33 -21.17
N GLU A 194 -8.36 -1.01 -21.04
CA GLU A 194 -9.31 -1.68 -20.15
C GLU A 194 -9.08 -1.32 -18.67
N ALA A 195 -7.81 -1.16 -18.25
CA ALA A 195 -7.48 -0.74 -16.89
C ALA A 195 -7.94 0.70 -16.58
N ILE A 196 -7.81 1.61 -17.54
CA ILE A 196 -8.29 3.00 -17.43
C ILE A 196 -9.82 3.02 -17.36
N ALA A 197 -10.50 2.28 -18.23
CA ALA A 197 -11.96 2.17 -18.22
C ALA A 197 -12.47 1.61 -16.88
N MET A 198 -11.81 0.56 -16.35
CA MET A 198 -12.14 0.02 -15.04
C MET A 198 -11.94 1.05 -13.91
N ALA A 199 -10.84 1.80 -13.96
CA ALA A 199 -10.54 2.81 -12.96
C ALA A 199 -11.58 3.94 -12.92
N ARG A 200 -12.06 4.39 -14.09
CA ARG A 200 -12.91 5.58 -14.22
C ARG A 200 -14.41 5.30 -14.27
N GLU A 201 -14.78 4.27 -15.01
CA GLU A 201 -16.18 4.00 -15.34
C GLU A 201 -16.76 2.89 -14.45
N ASN A 202 -15.89 2.08 -13.84
CA ASN A 202 -16.26 0.92 -13.03
C ASN A 202 -17.41 0.10 -13.67
N PRO A 203 -17.27 -0.36 -14.93
CA PRO A 203 -18.39 -0.94 -15.69
C PRO A 203 -18.94 -2.21 -15.05
N LEU A 204 -18.12 -2.90 -14.26
CA LEU A 204 -18.49 -4.12 -13.52
C LEU A 204 -19.04 -3.85 -12.12
N ARG A 205 -19.15 -2.57 -11.71
CA ARG A 205 -19.62 -2.13 -10.39
C ARG A 205 -18.90 -2.85 -9.25
N LEU A 206 -17.60 -3.04 -9.40
CA LEU A 206 -16.78 -3.66 -8.36
C LEU A 206 -16.61 -2.70 -7.19
N PRO A 207 -16.37 -3.20 -5.96
CA PRO A 207 -15.86 -2.38 -4.87
C PRO A 207 -14.58 -1.66 -5.33
N GLN A 208 -14.55 -0.34 -5.20
CA GLN A 208 -13.40 0.48 -5.54
C GLN A 208 -12.79 1.12 -4.31
N ILE A 209 -11.48 1.32 -4.34
CA ILE A 209 -10.80 2.14 -3.36
C ILE A 209 -11.03 3.60 -3.74
N GLU A 210 -11.68 4.36 -2.86
CA GLU A 210 -11.75 5.82 -2.97
C GLU A 210 -10.49 6.41 -2.34
N VAL A 211 -9.96 7.48 -2.93
CA VAL A 211 -8.64 7.99 -2.58
C VAL A 211 -8.70 9.50 -2.41
N LYS A 212 -8.26 9.98 -1.25
CA LYS A 212 -7.99 11.39 -1.01
C LYS A 212 -6.49 11.64 -1.08
N LEU A 213 -6.05 12.30 -2.15
CA LEU A 213 -4.67 12.74 -2.31
C LEU A 213 -4.40 13.95 -1.42
N MET A 214 -3.20 14.00 -0.84
CA MET A 214 -2.73 15.10 0.00
C MET A 214 -1.27 15.43 -0.37
N ASP A 215 -0.75 16.56 0.12
CA ASP A 215 0.58 17.02 -0.27
C ASP A 215 1.71 16.05 0.10
N ASN A 216 1.61 15.46 1.30
CA ASN A 216 2.62 14.56 1.87
C ASN A 216 2.21 13.09 1.83
N GLY A 217 1.07 12.74 1.24
CA GLY A 217 0.57 11.37 1.29
C GLY A 217 -0.80 11.18 0.65
N ARG A 218 -1.43 10.06 0.93
CA ARG A 218 -2.79 9.74 0.49
C ARG A 218 -3.50 8.88 1.53
N ILE A 219 -4.82 9.02 1.57
CA ILE A 219 -5.70 8.20 2.40
C ILE A 219 -6.67 7.48 1.47
N GLY A 220 -6.72 6.16 1.54
CA GLY A 220 -7.64 5.35 0.75
C GLY A 220 -8.67 4.64 1.63
N SER A 221 -9.93 4.66 1.23
CA SER A 221 -11.01 3.87 1.86
C SER A 221 -11.41 2.70 0.96
N ILE A 222 -11.60 1.53 1.57
CA ILE A 222 -12.09 0.31 0.93
C ILE A 222 -13.49 0.06 1.50
N PRO A 223 -14.55 0.03 0.68
CA PRO A 223 -15.89 -0.23 1.17
C PRO A 223 -16.03 -1.67 1.64
N GLY A 224 -16.90 -1.90 2.63
CA GLY A 224 -17.21 -3.23 3.15
C GLY A 224 -18.02 -4.05 2.13
N ARG A 225 -17.75 -5.36 2.04
CA ARG A 225 -18.47 -6.27 1.11
C ARG A 225 -19.79 -6.79 1.68
N LYS A 226 -19.96 -6.72 2.99
CA LYS A 226 -21.12 -7.27 3.72
C LYS A 226 -21.91 -6.19 4.47
N SER A 227 -21.67 -4.92 4.13
CA SER A 227 -22.25 -3.74 4.79
C SER A 227 -22.20 -3.76 6.34
N PRO A 228 -21.10 -4.18 6.99
CA PRO A 228 -21.02 -4.02 8.43
C PRO A 228 -20.88 -2.53 8.73
N LYS A 229 -21.93 -1.93 9.28
CA LYS A 229 -21.94 -0.54 9.73
C LYS A 229 -21.26 -0.44 11.08
N GLY A 230 -20.76 0.74 11.44
CA GLY A 230 -20.20 0.90 12.78
C GLY A 230 -18.77 0.43 12.94
N VAL A 231 -18.13 -0.17 11.93
CA VAL A 231 -16.79 -0.75 12.06
C VAL A 231 -15.84 -0.26 10.98
N VAL A 232 -14.57 -0.05 11.32
CA VAL A 232 -13.47 0.19 10.35
C VAL A 232 -12.20 -0.51 10.85
N ILE A 233 -11.49 -1.20 9.95
CA ILE A 233 -10.11 -1.63 10.17
C ILE A 233 -9.14 -0.67 9.46
N ALA A 234 -8.00 -0.32 10.04
CA ALA A 234 -7.15 0.74 9.50
C ALA A 234 -5.65 0.49 9.60
N ALA A 235 -4.91 1.06 8.65
CA ALA A 235 -3.46 1.21 8.70
C ALA A 235 -3.13 2.70 8.62
N PRO A 236 -3.13 3.43 9.76
CA PRO A 236 -2.91 4.88 9.77
C PRO A 236 -1.47 5.25 9.41
N HIS A 237 -0.51 4.34 9.51
CA HIS A 237 0.90 4.61 9.20
C HIS A 237 1.44 3.67 8.11
N GLY A 238 0.63 3.33 7.10
CA GLY A 238 0.95 2.27 6.13
C GLY A 238 2.27 2.39 5.35
N SER A 239 2.92 3.55 5.32
CA SER A 239 4.29 3.72 4.78
C SER A 239 5.40 3.69 5.84
N ALA A 240 5.12 4.12 7.07
CA ALA A 240 6.10 4.11 8.17
C ALA A 240 6.13 2.76 8.89
N ASP A 241 4.96 2.14 9.02
CA ASP A 241 4.75 0.83 9.59
C ASP A 241 4.69 -0.17 8.40
N GLU A 242 5.87 -0.57 7.93
CA GLU A 242 6.05 -1.44 6.75
C GLU A 242 5.09 -2.64 6.78
N TYR A 243 4.53 -3.00 5.62
CA TYR A 243 3.56 -4.09 5.43
C TYR A 243 2.15 -3.90 6.03
N THR A 244 1.94 -3.01 6.99
CA THR A 244 0.60 -2.84 7.61
C THR A 244 -0.47 -2.42 6.61
N ALA A 245 -0.14 -1.58 5.63
CA ALA A 245 -1.06 -1.21 4.55
C ALA A 245 -1.57 -2.42 3.76
N GLU A 246 -0.66 -3.32 3.39
CA GLU A 246 -1.02 -4.50 2.59
C GLU A 246 -1.72 -5.55 3.46
N LEU A 247 -1.31 -5.69 4.72
CA LEU A 247 -2.00 -6.51 5.70
C LEU A 247 -3.46 -6.06 5.89
N VAL A 248 -3.72 -4.78 6.13
CA VAL A 248 -5.09 -4.26 6.31
C VAL A 248 -5.93 -4.43 5.04
N LYS A 249 -5.34 -4.23 3.86
CA LYS A 249 -6.00 -4.50 2.58
C LYS A 249 -6.40 -5.99 2.47
N GLU A 250 -5.51 -6.89 2.86
CA GLU A 250 -5.77 -8.33 2.87
C GLU A 250 -6.81 -8.73 3.93
N LEU A 251 -6.76 -8.13 5.12
CA LEU A 251 -7.78 -8.33 6.17
C LEU A 251 -9.14 -7.88 5.68
N SER A 252 -9.24 -6.72 5.04
CA SER A 252 -10.47 -6.23 4.42
C SER A 252 -11.01 -7.22 3.40
N TYR A 253 -10.13 -7.73 2.52
CA TYR A 253 -10.47 -8.77 1.55
C TYR A 253 -11.05 -10.03 2.20
N ARG A 254 -10.35 -10.58 3.21
CA ARG A 254 -10.68 -11.87 3.85
C ARG A 254 -11.89 -11.80 4.79
N THR A 255 -12.15 -10.65 5.40
CA THR A 255 -13.24 -10.46 6.38
C THR A 255 -14.48 -9.83 5.76
N GLY A 256 -14.28 -9.04 4.70
CA GLY A 256 -15.32 -8.17 4.13
C GLY A 256 -15.53 -6.89 4.92
N LEU A 257 -14.71 -6.60 5.93
CA LEU A 257 -14.77 -5.35 6.71
C LEU A 257 -14.30 -4.16 5.87
N PRO A 258 -14.95 -2.99 6.01
CA PRO A 258 -14.46 -1.75 5.44
C PRO A 258 -13.11 -1.37 6.03
N ALA A 259 -12.27 -0.71 5.24
CA ALA A 259 -10.92 -0.36 5.67
C ALA A 259 -10.47 1.04 5.27
N VAL A 260 -9.57 1.62 6.06
CA VAL A 260 -8.91 2.90 5.74
C VAL A 260 -7.39 2.76 5.84
N ILE A 261 -6.68 3.11 4.79
CA ILE A 261 -5.22 2.95 4.68
C ILE A 261 -4.61 4.30 4.34
N ALA A 262 -3.68 4.77 5.16
CA ALA A 262 -2.88 5.95 4.88
C ALA A 262 -1.48 5.55 4.42
N LYS A 263 -0.97 6.23 3.38
CA LYS A 263 0.39 6.06 2.84
C LYS A 263 1.04 7.43 2.66
N GLY A 264 2.36 7.48 2.82
CA GLY A 264 3.15 8.71 2.90
C GLY A 264 3.25 9.19 4.34
N PHE A 265 3.22 10.50 4.54
CA PHE A 265 3.29 11.17 5.85
C PHE A 265 4.56 10.82 6.66
N THR A 266 5.58 10.29 5.98
CA THR A 266 6.87 9.93 6.58
C THR A 266 7.87 11.08 6.45
N PRO A 267 9.01 11.03 7.17
CA PRO A 267 10.10 12.00 6.99
C PRO A 267 10.54 12.17 5.53
N THR A 268 10.39 11.14 4.70
CA THR A 268 10.71 11.18 3.29
C THR A 268 9.82 12.16 2.51
N GLU A 269 8.51 12.17 2.79
CA GLU A 269 7.54 13.01 2.08
C GLU A 269 7.32 14.38 2.75
N ALA A 270 7.57 14.48 4.05
CA ALA A 270 7.29 15.67 4.86
C ALA A 270 8.56 16.41 5.32
N GLY A 271 9.66 16.26 4.57
CA GLY A 271 10.85 17.09 4.72
C GLY A 271 11.58 16.89 6.06
N GLY A 272 11.76 15.63 6.46
CA GLY A 272 12.37 15.28 7.74
C GLY A 272 11.38 15.21 8.90
N TRP A 273 10.07 15.38 8.66
CA TRP A 273 9.05 15.25 9.70
C TRP A 273 8.16 14.02 9.46
N ARG A 274 7.76 13.32 10.52
CA ARG A 274 6.69 12.32 10.49
C ARG A 274 5.42 12.98 10.97
N ILE A 275 4.41 13.05 10.11
CA ILE A 275 3.07 13.50 10.47
C ILE A 275 2.31 12.31 11.01
N ASN A 276 1.80 12.40 12.24
CA ASN A 276 0.95 11.35 12.78
C ASN A 276 -0.42 11.46 12.12
N VAL A 277 -0.93 10.33 11.63
CA VAL A 277 -2.22 10.30 10.92
C VAL A 277 -3.36 10.01 11.90
N ASN A 278 -3.07 9.26 12.96
CA ASN A 278 -4.05 8.85 13.96
C ASN A 278 -4.24 9.86 15.11
N ARG A 279 -3.53 11.01 15.09
CA ARG A 279 -3.62 12.11 16.06
C ARG A 279 -3.06 13.40 15.46
N PRO A 280 -3.47 14.60 15.93
CA PRO A 280 -3.16 15.88 15.29
C PRO A 280 -1.74 16.43 15.58
N THR A 281 -0.72 15.58 15.56
CA THR A 281 0.65 15.96 15.91
C THR A 281 1.66 15.49 14.86
N GLU A 282 2.85 16.08 14.87
CA GLU A 282 4.00 15.60 14.09
C GLU A 282 5.31 15.69 14.88
N ARG A 283 6.35 15.01 14.37
CA ARG A 283 7.69 15.02 15.00
C ARG A 283 8.80 15.04 13.97
N SER A 284 9.94 15.66 14.30
CA SER A 284 11.12 15.73 13.44
C SER A 284 11.98 14.45 13.50
N PHE A 285 12.74 14.18 12.43
CA PHE A 285 13.59 13.00 12.22
C PHE A 285 14.91 13.33 11.51
N PRO A 286 16.05 12.74 11.92
CA PRO A 286 16.25 11.99 13.17
C PRO A 286 16.32 13.00 14.32
N GLY A 287 15.29 13.07 15.15
CA GLY A 287 15.23 14.02 16.24
C GLY A 287 16.03 13.49 17.43
N TYR A 288 17.17 14.13 17.73
CA TYR A 288 17.91 13.99 19.00
C TYR A 288 17.08 14.41 20.24
N PHE A 289 15.93 15.04 20.02
CA PHE A 289 14.96 15.39 21.05
C PHE A 289 13.86 14.33 21.08
N GLU A 290 14.14 13.22 21.75
CA GLU A 290 13.10 12.25 22.10
C GLU A 290 11.96 12.98 22.84
N GLY A 291 10.76 12.95 22.29
CA GLY A 291 9.53 13.23 23.05
C GLY A 291 8.74 14.51 22.74
N PHE A 292 9.20 15.43 21.89
CA PHE A 292 8.38 16.60 21.53
C PHE A 292 7.61 16.39 20.21
N GLU A 293 6.41 15.83 20.34
CA GLU A 293 5.39 15.96 19.31
C GLU A 293 4.83 17.39 19.34
N VAL A 294 4.66 18.00 18.17
CA VAL A 294 4.12 19.35 18.03
C VAL A 294 2.80 19.32 17.27
N ASP A 295 1.88 20.17 17.68
CA ASP A 295 0.68 20.46 16.91
C ASP A 295 1.06 21.41 15.76
N SER A 296 0.59 21.13 14.55
CA SER A 296 0.78 22.01 13.39
C SER A 296 -0.46 21.99 12.51
N GLU A 297 -0.64 23.04 11.70
CA GLU A 297 -1.79 23.13 10.80
C GLU A 297 -1.89 21.93 9.85
N ARG A 298 -0.75 21.51 9.26
CA ARG A 298 -0.71 20.34 8.38
C ARG A 298 -1.01 19.03 9.12
N ALA A 299 -0.54 18.87 10.36
CA ALA A 299 -0.84 17.67 11.14
C ALA A 299 -2.32 17.60 11.54
N MET A 300 -2.91 18.74 11.92
CA MET A 300 -4.34 18.86 12.18
C MET A 300 -5.17 18.54 10.94
N GLU A 301 -4.77 19.04 9.77
CA GLU A 301 -5.47 18.78 8.51
C GLU A 301 -5.42 17.30 8.11
N VAL A 302 -4.26 16.66 8.22
CA VAL A 302 -4.08 15.22 7.94
C VAL A 302 -4.95 14.40 8.88
N TYR A 303 -4.90 14.67 10.19
CA TYR A 303 -5.73 13.95 11.17
C TYR A 303 -7.23 14.17 10.93
N ARG A 304 -7.67 15.42 10.69
CA ARG A 304 -9.07 15.74 10.38
C ARG A 304 -9.55 14.97 9.16
N THR A 305 -8.75 14.99 8.09
CA THR A 305 -9.05 14.28 6.86
C THR A 305 -9.14 12.77 7.08
N PHE A 306 -8.20 12.19 7.82
CA PHE A 306 -8.23 10.76 8.14
C PHE A 306 -9.47 10.40 8.96
N LYS A 307 -9.80 11.19 9.99
CA LYS A 307 -11.01 11.02 10.80
C LYS A 307 -12.28 11.09 9.96
N GLU A 308 -12.39 12.07 9.05
CA GLU A 308 -13.52 12.20 8.12
C GLU A 308 -13.68 10.95 7.26
N VAL A 309 -12.59 10.46 6.65
CA VAL A 309 -12.63 9.25 5.83
C VAL A 309 -13.02 8.02 6.66
N VAL A 310 -12.49 7.86 7.88
CA VAL A 310 -12.89 6.78 8.79
C VAL A 310 -14.38 6.83 9.10
N LEU A 311 -14.91 8.01 9.46
CA LEU A 311 -16.32 8.17 9.78
C LEU A 311 -17.22 7.91 8.57
N GLN A 312 -16.86 8.41 7.39
CA GLN A 312 -17.57 8.12 6.14
C GLN A 312 -17.57 6.62 5.83
N THR A 313 -16.41 5.96 5.94
CA THR A 313 -16.26 4.53 5.68
C THR A 313 -17.05 3.68 6.68
N SER A 314 -17.24 4.16 7.91
CA SER A 314 -18.09 3.53 8.93
C SER A 314 -19.60 3.78 8.74
N GLU A 315 -19.99 4.55 7.72
CA GLU A 315 -21.35 5.07 7.50
C GLU A 315 -21.86 6.00 8.62
N GLY A 316 -20.98 6.88 9.12
CA GLY A 316 -21.30 7.98 10.03
C GLY A 316 -21.37 7.60 11.52
N ARG A 317 -21.49 6.31 11.86
CA ARG A 317 -21.38 5.81 13.24
C ARG A 317 -20.15 4.92 13.35
N LEU A 318 -19.32 5.12 14.37
CA LEU A 318 -18.12 4.32 14.62
C LEU A 318 -18.23 3.63 15.98
N ASP A 319 -18.81 2.43 15.99
CA ASP A 319 -18.94 1.59 17.20
C ASP A 319 -17.65 0.83 17.51
N LEU A 320 -16.91 0.40 16.49
CA LEU A 320 -15.66 -0.34 16.61
C LEU A 320 -14.60 0.18 15.62
N TYR A 321 -13.49 0.68 16.14
CA TYR A 321 -12.33 1.02 15.34
C TYR A 321 -11.18 0.07 15.63
N ILE A 322 -10.51 -0.42 14.60
CA ILE A 322 -9.38 -1.33 14.74
C ILE A 322 -8.23 -0.77 13.92
N ASP A 323 -7.09 -0.44 14.52
CA ASP A 323 -5.89 -0.13 13.75
C ASP A 323 -4.78 -1.14 13.95
N ILE A 324 -3.99 -1.31 12.88
CA ILE A 324 -2.91 -2.27 12.76
C ILE A 324 -1.61 -1.49 12.57
N HIS A 325 -0.69 -1.72 13.49
CA HIS A 325 0.63 -1.13 13.58
C HIS A 325 1.71 -2.22 13.64
N GLN A 326 2.97 -1.78 13.63
CA GLN A 326 4.09 -2.66 13.83
C GLN A 326 5.04 -2.08 14.88
N ASN A 327 5.68 -2.97 15.63
CA ASN A 327 6.72 -2.64 16.57
C ASN A 327 7.98 -3.51 16.34
N GLY A 328 9.15 -2.98 16.69
CA GLY A 328 10.42 -3.68 16.50
C GLY A 328 10.96 -4.39 17.74
N GLN A 329 10.40 -4.10 18.93
CA GLN A 329 11.03 -4.46 20.21
C GLN A 329 10.28 -5.55 20.98
N GLN A 330 8.98 -5.72 20.72
CA GLN A 330 8.16 -6.65 21.47
C GLN A 330 8.20 -8.05 20.86
N ASN A 331 7.91 -9.05 21.68
CA ASN A 331 7.86 -10.45 21.27
C ASN A 331 6.45 -10.93 20.95
N ASP A 332 5.43 -10.24 21.47
CA ASP A 332 4.02 -10.60 21.38
C ASP A 332 3.25 -9.57 20.58
N ILE A 333 2.07 -9.94 20.10
CA ILE A 333 1.09 -8.98 19.60
C ILE A 333 0.50 -8.27 20.80
N GLU A 334 0.70 -6.96 20.88
CA GLU A 334 0.06 -6.15 21.92
C GLU A 334 -1.23 -5.53 21.39
N VAL A 335 -2.28 -5.55 22.20
CA VAL A 335 -3.57 -4.96 21.86
C VAL A 335 -4.00 -3.97 22.94
N ALA A 336 -3.77 -2.69 22.67
CA ALA A 336 -4.31 -1.62 23.50
C ALA A 336 -5.78 -1.39 23.15
N THR A 337 -6.62 -1.09 24.14
CA THR A 337 -8.07 -1.03 23.97
C THR A 337 -8.69 0.25 24.51
N VAL A 338 -9.85 0.61 23.97
CA VAL A 338 -10.76 1.65 24.50
C VAL A 338 -12.15 1.03 24.57
N GLY A 339 -12.86 1.22 25.68
CA GLY A 339 -14.27 0.80 25.82
C GLY A 339 -14.51 -0.73 25.89
N LEU A 340 -13.47 -1.55 26.03
CA LEU A 340 -13.60 -3.01 26.18
C LEU A 340 -13.70 -3.44 27.64
N THR A 341 -14.58 -4.41 27.90
CA THR A 341 -14.66 -5.09 29.19
C THR A 341 -13.60 -6.19 29.33
N ARG A 342 -13.33 -6.63 30.56
CA ARG A 342 -12.42 -7.78 30.82
C ARG A 342 -12.92 -9.05 30.12
N GLU A 343 -14.24 -9.27 30.14
CA GLU A 343 -14.90 -10.41 29.52
C GLU A 343 -14.72 -10.39 27.99
N GLN A 344 -14.92 -9.23 27.35
CA GLN A 344 -14.69 -9.07 25.92
C GLN A 344 -13.23 -9.31 25.55
N ALA A 345 -12.29 -8.76 26.31
CA ALA A 345 -10.86 -9.01 26.10
C ALA A 345 -10.50 -10.49 26.27
N GLN A 346 -11.12 -11.20 27.22
CA GLN A 346 -10.90 -12.63 27.44
C GLN A 346 -11.39 -13.47 26.25
N ILE A 347 -12.55 -13.12 25.69
CA ILE A 347 -13.08 -13.75 24.48
C ILE A 347 -12.11 -13.60 23.31
N ILE A 348 -11.56 -12.38 23.10
CA ILE A 348 -10.59 -12.12 22.03
C ILE A 348 -9.32 -12.96 22.25
N LYS A 349 -8.75 -12.94 23.45
CA LYS A 349 -7.51 -13.67 23.78
C LYS A 349 -7.67 -15.17 23.60
N ASN A 350 -8.77 -15.75 24.10
CA ASN A 350 -9.07 -17.17 23.94
C ASN A 350 -9.27 -17.56 22.47
N ALA A 351 -10.02 -16.76 21.72
CA ALA A 351 -10.22 -16.98 20.29
C ALA A 351 -8.88 -16.93 19.52
N TYR A 352 -8.01 -15.98 19.85
CA TYR A 352 -6.69 -15.90 19.23
C TYR A 352 -5.84 -17.15 19.50
N VAL A 353 -5.74 -17.58 20.77
CA VAL A 353 -4.96 -18.77 21.15
C VAL A 353 -5.44 -20.01 20.40
N GLU A 354 -6.76 -20.22 20.33
CA GLU A 354 -7.37 -21.33 19.62
C GLU A 354 -7.05 -21.28 18.11
N ILE A 355 -7.30 -20.15 17.46
CA ILE A 355 -7.10 -19.95 16.02
C ILE A 355 -5.62 -20.10 15.65
N ARG A 356 -4.73 -19.45 16.40
CA ARG A 356 -3.28 -19.56 16.21
C ARG A 356 -2.84 -21.00 16.34
N GLY A 357 -3.29 -21.71 17.38
CA GLY A 357 -2.97 -23.12 17.60
C GLY A 357 -3.41 -23.99 16.42
N GLN A 358 -4.58 -23.74 15.85
CA GLN A 358 -5.06 -24.46 14.66
C GLN A 358 -4.22 -24.17 13.41
N VAL A 359 -3.88 -22.89 13.15
CA VAL A 359 -3.14 -22.48 11.95
C VAL A 359 -1.66 -22.89 12.03
N LEU A 360 -1.06 -22.82 13.22
CA LEU A 360 0.36 -23.09 13.47
C LEU A 360 0.63 -24.51 13.98
N ARG A 361 -0.27 -25.49 13.78
CA ARG A 361 -0.08 -26.88 14.26
C ARG A 361 1.26 -27.51 13.83
N ASN A 362 1.80 -27.14 12.66
CA ASN A 362 3.10 -27.57 12.14
C ASN A 362 3.90 -26.36 11.61
N PRO A 363 4.44 -25.49 12.49
CA PRO A 363 4.94 -24.18 12.11
C PRO A 363 6.40 -24.27 11.61
N ALA A 364 6.63 -24.92 10.48
CA ALA A 364 7.98 -25.01 9.91
C ALA A 364 8.49 -23.60 9.54
N GLY A 365 9.31 -23.00 10.41
CA GLY A 365 9.96 -21.71 10.21
C GLY A 365 9.10 -20.47 10.48
N ILE A 366 8.00 -20.59 11.23
CA ILE A 366 7.14 -19.46 11.62
C ILE A 366 7.11 -19.36 13.14
N ALA A 367 7.46 -18.19 13.69
CA ALA A 367 7.41 -17.97 15.12
C ALA A 367 5.97 -18.07 15.65
N VAL A 368 5.81 -18.74 16.78
CA VAL A 368 4.58 -18.69 17.58
C VAL A 368 4.63 -17.43 18.43
N VAL A 369 3.70 -16.50 18.20
CA VAL A 369 3.62 -15.18 18.85
C VAL A 369 2.35 -15.15 19.69
N ASP A 370 2.44 -14.82 20.98
CA ASP A 370 1.27 -14.68 21.84
C ASP A 370 0.56 -13.35 21.61
N LEU A 371 -0.62 -13.20 22.20
CA LEU A 371 -1.39 -11.96 22.19
C LEU A 371 -1.65 -11.53 23.63
N VAL A 372 -1.21 -10.32 23.95
CA VAL A 372 -1.50 -9.65 25.22
C VAL A 372 -2.47 -8.49 24.94
N ILE A 373 -3.46 -8.31 25.82
CA ILE A 373 -4.57 -7.38 25.56
C ILE A 373 -5.04 -6.67 26.82
N GLU A 374 -5.24 -5.36 26.71
CA GLU A 374 -5.92 -4.59 27.75
C GLU A 374 -7.42 -4.93 27.80
N PRO A 375 -8.07 -5.00 28.99
CA PRO A 375 -7.51 -4.75 30.32
C PRO A 375 -7.04 -6.03 31.07
N LEU A 376 -6.77 -7.13 30.36
CA LEU A 376 -6.34 -8.38 30.99
C LEU A 376 -4.85 -8.40 31.33
N ASP A 377 -4.05 -7.86 30.42
CA ASP A 377 -2.59 -7.85 30.50
C ASP A 377 -2.07 -6.41 30.52
N VAL A 378 -0.82 -6.25 30.94
CA VAL A 378 -0.06 -5.01 30.77
C VAL A 378 0.52 -5.01 29.35
N VAL A 379 0.21 -3.96 28.59
CA VAL A 379 0.82 -3.71 27.27
C VAL A 379 1.87 -2.60 27.39
N GLN A 380 2.98 -2.71 26.67
CA GLN A 380 4.03 -1.69 26.67
C GLN A 380 3.65 -0.50 25.80
N ILE A 381 2.99 -0.75 24.67
CA ILE A 381 2.52 0.26 23.73
C ILE A 381 1.03 0.53 23.97
N GLY A 382 0.74 1.37 24.96
CA GLY A 382 -0.64 1.68 25.37
C GLY A 382 -1.40 2.68 24.47
N ALA A 383 -0.79 3.18 23.39
CA ALA A 383 -1.39 4.13 22.43
C ALA A 383 -2.02 5.40 23.05
N TRP A 384 -1.51 5.87 24.20
CA TRP A 384 -2.17 6.88 25.04
C TRP A 384 -2.53 8.18 24.31
N ALA A 385 -1.63 8.71 23.47
CA ALA A 385 -1.90 9.91 22.70
C ALA A 385 -3.07 9.74 21.71
N ALA A 386 -3.16 8.57 21.07
CA ALA A 386 -4.24 8.25 20.15
C ALA A 386 -5.57 7.97 20.87
N LYS A 387 -5.54 7.47 22.11
CA LYS A 387 -6.72 7.32 22.98
C LYS A 387 -7.30 8.67 23.41
N ASN A 388 -6.44 9.61 23.82
CA ASN A 388 -6.90 10.87 24.43
C ASN A 388 -7.25 11.96 23.42
N LYS A 389 -6.45 12.09 22.36
CA LYS A 389 -6.59 13.18 21.37
C LYS A 389 -6.73 12.68 19.94
N GLY A 390 -6.68 11.37 19.73
CA GLY A 390 -6.65 10.75 18.41
C GLY A 390 -7.87 9.90 18.09
N ILE A 391 -7.73 9.10 17.02
CA ILE A 391 -8.83 8.35 16.42
C ILE A 391 -9.40 7.26 17.34
N LEU A 392 -8.60 6.69 18.25
CA LEU A 392 -9.04 5.61 19.12
C LEU A 392 -10.13 6.06 20.10
N GLY A 393 -10.11 7.34 20.51
CA GLY A 393 -11.14 7.92 21.38
C GLY A 393 -12.42 8.35 20.65
N VAL A 394 -12.47 8.25 19.33
CA VAL A 394 -13.66 8.62 18.53
C VAL A 394 -14.70 7.49 18.50
N ALA A 395 -14.25 6.24 18.51
CA ALA A 395 -15.13 5.08 18.49
C ALA A 395 -15.64 4.72 19.89
N LYS A 396 -16.80 4.03 19.98
CA LYS A 396 -17.25 3.46 21.26
C LYS A 396 -16.26 2.44 21.81
N LYS A 397 -15.74 1.59 20.92
CA LYS A 397 -14.73 0.57 21.22
C LYS A 397 -13.57 0.69 20.23
N SER A 398 -12.35 0.51 20.71
CA SER A 398 -11.18 0.48 19.84
C SER A 398 -10.24 -0.66 20.19
N LEU A 399 -9.62 -1.24 19.17
CA LEU A 399 -8.52 -2.20 19.27
C LEU A 399 -7.30 -1.66 18.51
N HIS A 400 -6.18 -1.52 19.19
CA HIS A 400 -4.93 -1.04 18.62
C HIS A 400 -3.90 -2.17 18.65
N PHE A 401 -3.68 -2.80 17.49
CA PHE A 401 -2.79 -3.94 17.36
C PHE A 401 -1.37 -3.49 17.02
N GLU A 402 -0.41 -3.91 17.81
CA GLU A 402 1.02 -3.70 17.57
C GLU A 402 1.68 -5.05 17.27
N LEU A 403 2.06 -5.27 16.01
CA LEU A 403 2.62 -6.55 15.55
C LEU A 403 4.16 -6.55 15.63
N PRO A 404 4.77 -7.62 16.18
CA PRO A 404 6.23 -7.70 16.28
C PRO A 404 6.86 -8.00 14.92
N VAL A 405 7.58 -7.03 14.35
CA VAL A 405 8.17 -7.11 12.99
C VAL A 405 9.07 -8.33 12.84
N ASN A 406 9.93 -8.56 13.84
CA ASN A 406 10.93 -9.62 13.82
C ASN A 406 10.36 -11.03 14.05
N ARG A 407 9.04 -11.17 14.21
CA ARG A 407 8.39 -12.47 14.44
C ARG A 407 7.18 -12.67 13.55
N ALA A 408 6.18 -11.79 13.63
CA ALA A 408 4.94 -11.90 12.87
C ALA A 408 5.09 -11.43 11.41
N LEU A 409 5.99 -10.49 11.14
CA LEU A 409 6.14 -9.85 9.82
C LEU A 409 7.49 -10.11 9.12
N ILE A 410 8.34 -10.95 9.71
CA ILE A 410 9.76 -11.13 9.33
C ILE A 410 9.94 -11.57 7.87
N ASN A 411 9.03 -12.37 7.31
CA ASN A 411 9.07 -12.82 5.93
C ASN A 411 7.68 -12.99 5.33
N SER A 412 7.59 -13.18 4.01
CA SER A 412 6.29 -13.29 3.31
C SER A 412 5.39 -14.40 3.86
N ARG A 413 5.95 -15.56 4.20
CA ARG A 413 5.19 -16.69 4.76
C ARG A 413 4.63 -16.36 6.13
N ALA A 414 5.41 -15.71 7.00
CA ALA A 414 4.94 -15.25 8.31
C ALA A 414 3.80 -14.23 8.15
N ARG A 415 3.96 -13.24 7.26
CA ARG A 415 2.93 -12.24 6.97
C ARG A 415 1.63 -12.86 6.49
N GLU A 416 1.68 -13.76 5.49
CA GLU A 416 0.52 -14.49 4.98
C GLU A 416 -0.17 -15.30 6.08
N THR A 417 0.61 -15.92 6.97
CA THR A 417 0.10 -16.76 8.06
C THR A 417 -0.58 -15.92 9.14
N TYR A 418 0.04 -14.82 9.58
CA TYR A 418 -0.54 -13.93 10.57
C TYR A 418 -1.71 -13.12 10.00
N ALA A 419 -1.72 -12.78 8.71
CA ALA A 419 -2.89 -12.23 8.04
C ALA A 419 -4.08 -13.20 8.10
N ALA A 420 -3.84 -14.51 7.90
CA ALA A 420 -4.89 -15.53 8.02
C ALA A 420 -5.39 -15.70 9.46
N ILE A 421 -4.50 -15.69 10.46
CA ILE A 421 -4.86 -15.76 11.89
C ILE A 421 -5.71 -14.56 12.28
N LEU A 422 -5.25 -13.35 11.96
CA LEU A 422 -5.96 -12.10 12.28
C LEU A 422 -7.30 -12.02 11.55
N ALA A 423 -7.38 -12.40 10.28
CA ALA A 423 -8.66 -12.43 9.57
C ALA A 423 -9.68 -13.37 10.24
N ARG A 424 -9.24 -14.56 10.68
CA ARG A 424 -10.12 -15.50 11.42
C ARG A 424 -10.52 -14.93 12.79
N LEU A 425 -9.59 -14.27 13.49
CA LEU A 425 -9.87 -13.61 14.76
C LEU A 425 -10.95 -12.55 14.58
N LEU A 426 -10.75 -11.62 13.64
CA LEU A 426 -11.68 -10.52 13.37
C LEU A 426 -13.07 -11.02 12.94
N ASN A 427 -13.14 -12.03 12.08
CA ASN A 427 -14.42 -12.64 11.69
C ASN A 427 -15.19 -13.23 12.89
N ARG A 428 -14.49 -13.71 13.92
CA ARG A 428 -15.11 -14.28 15.13
C ARG A 428 -15.47 -13.22 16.16
N THR A 429 -14.63 -12.20 16.34
CA THR A 429 -14.77 -11.24 17.44
C THR A 429 -15.54 -9.99 17.07
N VAL A 430 -15.44 -9.48 15.84
CA VAL A 430 -16.13 -8.25 15.43
C VAL A 430 -17.66 -8.33 15.64
N PRO A 431 -18.37 -9.40 15.24
CA PRO A 431 -19.80 -9.50 15.51
C PRO A 431 -20.16 -9.43 17.00
N LEU A 432 -19.32 -10.02 17.87
CA LEU A 432 -19.51 -10.00 19.32
C LEU A 432 -19.26 -8.62 19.92
N LEU A 433 -18.32 -7.86 19.36
CA LEU A 433 -17.98 -6.52 19.83
C LEU A 433 -18.98 -5.46 19.37
N LEU A 434 -19.62 -5.65 18.21
CA LEU A 434 -20.65 -4.75 17.69
C LEU A 434 -22.01 -4.94 18.37
N ASN A 435 -22.31 -6.14 18.86
CA ASN A 435 -23.52 -6.39 19.62
C ASN A 435 -23.34 -5.93 21.07
N GLU A 436 -24.18 -5.01 21.53
CA GLU A 436 -24.35 -4.71 22.95
C GLU A 436 -25.07 -5.92 23.57
N GLN A 437 -24.33 -6.78 24.28
CA GLN A 437 -24.95 -7.70 25.26
C GLN A 437 -25.14 -6.98 26.57
#